data_AF-A0A521EJL6-F1
#
_entry.id   AF-A0A521EJL6-F1
#
_cell.length_a   1.000
_cell.length_b   1.000
_cell.length_c   1.000
_cell.angle_alpha   90.00
_cell.angle_beta   90.00
_cell.angle_gamma   90.00
#
_symmetry.space_group_name_H-M   'P 1'
#
loop_
_entity.id
_entity.type
_entity.pdbx_description
1 polymer ?
#
loop_
_entity_poly.entity_id
_entity_poly.type
_entity_poly.pdbx_seq_one_letter_code
_entity_poly.pdbx_strand_id
1 'polypeptide(L)'
;MSLHNTSLSYGPVARGLHWATAVLIVLMIPLGFAAETLADSANAPGATPSDAAIARVIFLFSLHKTLGVLVFFLALSRLIWMILQPKPAPLHPDRRTETFLAETVHFALYGALVLVPLSGWLHHAAATGFAPIWWPFGQSLPFVPKDAALSHVFSALHGLSVWVLIGALALHIAGALKHHLIDKDTTLSRMTRGTSGGIAHTNAPTLPLVAAIALWALVPVGAFSAGLFATGTDKTPELAQVVSDWQVHDGTLGIAITQMGNRVEGTFSDWTAQISFADDPSTEKNGSVDVTISIPSLTLGSVTDQAMGPDYFDASTHPTARFTADILRSADGFIAKGTLTIKDHSLPLTLPFTLVQDGQTATAEGQTQTDRRDYGMGQSVTAEGTLGFTVDILFKLTATR
;
A
#
# COMPACT_ATOMS: atom_id res chain seq x y z
N MET A 1 -44.51 -7.78 9.63
CA MET A 1 -43.88 -6.60 10.25
C MET A 1 -43.34 -5.70 9.15
N SER A 2 -43.38 -4.38 9.30
CA SER A 2 -42.79 -3.45 8.32
C SER A 2 -41.27 -3.66 8.23
N LEU A 3 -40.72 -3.63 7.01
CA LEU A 3 -39.27 -3.67 6.78
C LEU A 3 -38.58 -2.34 7.11
N HIS A 4 -39.37 -1.26 7.16
CA HIS A 4 -38.93 0.13 7.33
C HIS A 4 -38.85 0.56 8.79
N ASN A 5 -38.08 1.62 9.05
CA ASN A 5 -38.12 2.30 10.32
C ASN A 5 -39.44 3.04 10.51
N THR A 6 -39.79 3.30 11.76
CA THR A 6 -40.82 4.27 12.15
C THR A 6 -40.16 5.39 12.95
N SER A 7 -40.92 6.43 13.33
CA SER A 7 -40.44 7.46 14.26
C SER A 7 -40.10 6.90 15.66
N LEU A 8 -40.47 5.65 15.98
CA LEU A 8 -40.29 5.05 17.31
C LEU A 8 -39.41 3.80 17.30
N SER A 9 -39.25 3.11 16.17
CA SER A 9 -38.58 1.80 16.11
C SER A 9 -37.74 1.61 14.84
N TYR A 10 -36.68 0.81 14.96
CA TYR A 10 -35.86 0.37 13.83
C TYR A 10 -36.48 -0.85 13.15
N GLY A 11 -36.61 -0.78 11.83
CA GLY A 11 -37.04 -1.89 10.98
C GLY A 11 -36.01 -3.04 10.97
N PRO A 12 -36.41 -4.26 10.60
CA PRO A 12 -35.52 -5.42 10.51
C PRO A 12 -34.35 -5.20 9.55
N VAL A 13 -34.51 -4.45 8.45
CA VAL A 13 -33.42 -4.16 7.49
C VAL A 13 -32.33 -3.31 8.16
N ALA A 14 -32.71 -2.24 8.86
CA ALA A 14 -31.75 -1.39 9.56
C ALA A 14 -30.97 -2.17 10.63
N ARG A 15 -31.66 -3.05 11.38
CA ARG A 15 -31.05 -3.92 12.38
C ARG A 15 -30.12 -4.95 11.76
N GLY A 16 -30.53 -5.59 10.67
CA GLY A 16 -29.73 -6.56 9.93
C GLY A 16 -28.42 -5.93 9.42
N LEU A 17 -28.52 -4.78 8.74
CA LEU A 17 -27.35 -4.04 8.28
C LEU A 17 -26.45 -3.60 9.44
N HIS A 18 -27.03 -3.12 10.54
CA HIS A 18 -26.27 -2.76 11.74
C HIS A 18 -25.44 -3.95 12.26
N TRP A 19 -26.07 -5.09 12.54
CA TRP A 19 -25.39 -6.22 13.16
C TRP A 19 -24.44 -6.94 12.20
N ALA A 20 -24.77 -7.03 10.92
CA ALA A 20 -23.85 -7.57 9.91
C ALA A 20 -22.56 -6.74 9.84
N THR A 21 -22.70 -5.40 9.76
CA THR A 21 -21.53 -4.50 9.77
C THR A 21 -20.78 -4.56 11.11
N ALA A 22 -21.48 -4.57 12.24
CA ALA A 22 -20.85 -4.59 13.57
C ALA A 22 -20.02 -5.86 13.80
N VAL A 23 -20.56 -7.04 13.49
CA VAL A 23 -19.84 -8.31 13.62
C VAL A 23 -18.60 -8.32 12.74
N LEU A 24 -18.72 -7.91 11.48
CA LEU A 24 -17.57 -7.85 10.58
C LEU A 24 -16.49 -6.89 11.09
N ILE A 25 -16.85 -5.69 11.56
CA ILE A 25 -15.88 -4.73 12.11
C ILE A 25 -15.15 -5.31 13.32
N VAL A 26 -15.87 -5.92 14.27
CA VAL A 26 -15.29 -6.52 15.47
C VAL A 26 -14.32 -7.66 15.13
N LEU A 27 -14.58 -8.43 14.07
CA LEU A 27 -13.68 -9.49 13.58
C LEU A 27 -12.51 -8.93 12.76
N MET A 28 -12.73 -7.85 12.01
CA MET A 28 -11.75 -7.25 11.12
C MET A 28 -10.60 -6.57 11.87
N ILE A 29 -10.88 -5.95 13.02
CA ILE A 29 -9.87 -5.28 13.85
C ILE A 29 -8.75 -6.26 14.27
N PRO A 30 -9.03 -7.36 15.01
CA PRO A 30 -7.99 -8.31 15.40
C PRO A 30 -7.37 -9.04 14.20
N LEU A 31 -8.13 -9.29 13.13
CA LEU A 31 -7.58 -9.84 11.89
C LEU A 31 -6.52 -8.92 11.26
N GLY A 32 -6.77 -7.61 11.24
CA GLY A 32 -5.82 -6.61 10.76
C GLY A 32 -4.54 -6.59 11.58
N PHE A 33 -4.66 -6.44 12.90
CA PHE A 33 -3.49 -6.47 13.79
C PHE A 33 -2.70 -7.78 13.71
N ALA A 34 -3.37 -8.93 13.57
CA ALA A 34 -2.69 -10.21 13.41
C ALA A 34 -1.93 -10.31 12.08
N ALA A 35 -2.49 -9.79 10.98
CA ALA A 35 -1.81 -9.75 9.70
C ALA A 35 -0.57 -8.84 9.76
N GLU A 36 -0.71 -7.64 10.33
CA GLU A 36 0.36 -6.66 10.53
C GLU A 36 1.49 -7.22 11.42
N THR A 37 1.15 -7.75 12.60
CA THR A 37 2.14 -8.31 13.53
C THR A 37 2.98 -9.42 12.89
N LEU A 38 2.34 -10.30 12.10
CA LEU A 38 3.05 -11.37 11.40
C LEU A 38 3.90 -10.83 10.24
N ALA A 39 3.47 -9.77 9.57
CA ALA A 39 4.25 -9.10 8.54
C ALA A 39 5.49 -8.44 9.14
N ASP A 40 5.34 -7.69 10.23
CA ASP A 40 6.45 -7.05 10.95
C ASP A 40 7.45 -8.09 11.43
N SER A 41 6.96 -9.22 11.96
CA SER A 41 7.81 -10.32 12.40
C SER A 41 8.56 -10.97 11.23
N ALA A 42 7.92 -11.09 10.06
CA ALA A 42 8.54 -11.63 8.86
C ALA A 42 9.54 -10.67 8.19
N ASN A 43 9.37 -9.36 8.40
CA ASN A 43 10.22 -8.31 7.87
C ASN A 43 11.29 -7.82 8.87
N ALA A 44 11.34 -8.38 10.08
CA ALA A 44 12.29 -7.96 11.10
C ALA A 44 13.75 -8.20 10.63
N PRO A 45 14.71 -7.33 11.00
CA PRO A 45 16.10 -7.49 10.59
C PRO A 45 16.66 -8.87 11.00
N GLY A 46 17.17 -9.62 10.01
CA GLY A 46 17.71 -10.98 10.20
C GLY A 46 16.65 -12.08 10.31
N ALA A 47 15.37 -11.78 10.11
CA ALA A 47 14.32 -12.80 10.04
C ALA A 47 14.42 -13.58 8.73
N THR A 48 14.41 -14.91 8.82
CA THR A 48 14.33 -15.80 7.65
C THR A 48 13.00 -16.56 7.68
N PRO A 49 11.87 -15.92 7.30
CA PRO A 49 10.57 -16.54 7.39
C PRO A 49 10.47 -17.75 6.43
N SER A 50 9.81 -18.82 6.87
CA SER A 50 9.54 -19.96 6.01
C SER A 50 8.48 -19.61 4.95
N ASP A 51 8.46 -20.35 3.83
CA ASP A 51 7.42 -20.21 2.80
C ASP A 51 6.00 -20.31 3.38
N ALA A 52 5.80 -21.17 4.38
CA ALA A 52 4.52 -21.31 5.08
C ALA A 52 4.15 -20.06 5.89
N ALA A 53 5.13 -19.40 6.51
CA ALA A 53 4.92 -18.14 7.23
C ALA A 53 4.54 -17.01 6.26
N ILE A 54 5.25 -16.90 5.12
CA ILE A 54 4.94 -15.93 4.07
C ILE A 54 3.53 -16.16 3.52
N ALA A 55 3.19 -17.40 3.19
CA ALA A 55 1.84 -17.77 2.72
C ALA A 55 0.75 -17.41 3.73
N ARG A 56 1.03 -17.53 5.04
CA ARG A 56 0.11 -17.15 6.11
C ARG A 56 -0.13 -15.65 6.15
N VAL A 57 0.92 -14.83 6.05
CA VAL A 57 0.83 -13.37 6.00
C VAL A 57 -0.03 -12.93 4.81
N ILE A 58 0.27 -13.47 3.62
CA ILE A 58 -0.47 -13.21 2.38
C ILE A 58 -1.96 -13.58 2.54
N PHE A 59 -2.25 -14.75 3.10
CA PHE A 59 -3.61 -15.22 3.30
C PHE A 59 -4.41 -14.27 4.20
N LEU A 60 -3.82 -13.85 5.33
CA LEU A 60 -4.51 -12.98 6.29
C LEU A 60 -4.77 -11.59 5.69
N PHE A 61 -3.81 -11.01 4.95
CA PHE A 61 -4.05 -9.75 4.24
C PHE A 61 -5.09 -9.89 3.13
N SER A 62 -5.06 -10.98 2.36
CA SER A 62 -6.05 -11.22 1.30
C SER A 62 -7.45 -11.34 1.89
N LEU A 63 -7.60 -12.09 2.99
CA LEU A 63 -8.84 -12.21 3.73
C LEU A 63 -9.30 -10.85 4.28
N HIS A 64 -8.41 -10.10 4.92
CA HIS A 64 -8.68 -8.78 5.46
C HIS A 64 -9.15 -7.81 4.36
N LYS A 65 -8.40 -7.67 3.28
CA LYS A 65 -8.75 -6.77 2.16
C LYS A 65 -10.09 -7.16 1.52
N THR A 66 -10.31 -8.46 1.29
CA THR A 66 -11.56 -8.99 0.69
C THR A 66 -12.78 -8.69 1.57
N LEU A 67 -12.67 -8.94 2.88
CA LEU A 67 -13.73 -8.62 3.85
C LEU A 67 -13.88 -7.11 4.06
N GLY A 68 -12.80 -6.33 3.95
CA GLY A 68 -12.82 -4.87 4.02
C GLY A 68 -13.65 -4.26 2.88
N VAL A 69 -13.50 -4.76 1.66
CA VAL A 69 -14.33 -4.35 0.51
C VAL A 69 -15.80 -4.73 0.74
N LEU A 70 -16.08 -5.92 1.29
CA LEU A 70 -17.45 -6.29 1.68
C LEU A 70 -18.04 -5.34 2.72
N VAL A 71 -17.28 -5.01 3.77
CA VAL A 71 -17.68 -4.04 4.81
C VAL A 71 -17.96 -2.68 4.20
N PHE A 72 -17.17 -2.23 3.22
CA PHE A 72 -17.40 -0.96 2.51
C PHE A 72 -18.77 -0.93 1.84
N PHE A 73 -19.15 -1.95 1.06
CA PHE A 73 -20.45 -1.98 0.41
C PHE A 73 -21.62 -2.15 1.39
N LEU A 74 -21.43 -2.90 2.48
CA LEU A 74 -22.42 -3.00 3.56
C LEU A 74 -22.59 -1.65 4.28
N ALA A 75 -21.49 -0.93 4.50
CA ALA A 75 -21.47 0.41 5.07
C ALA A 75 -22.22 1.40 4.16
N LEU A 76 -21.93 1.42 2.86
CA LEU A 76 -22.66 2.26 1.90
C LEU A 76 -24.16 1.92 1.90
N SER A 77 -24.51 0.64 1.86
CA SER A 77 -25.90 0.19 1.94
C SER A 77 -26.58 0.65 3.24
N ARG A 78 -25.87 0.58 4.36
CA ARG A 78 -26.35 1.05 5.67
C ARG A 78 -26.54 2.56 5.70
N LEU A 79 -25.62 3.34 5.13
CA LEU A 79 -25.71 4.80 5.07
C LEU A 79 -26.85 5.26 4.16
N ILE A 80 -26.97 4.66 2.96
CA ILE A 80 -28.07 4.91 2.04
C ILE A 80 -29.41 4.57 2.73
N TRP A 81 -29.51 3.39 3.35
CA TRP A 81 -30.72 3.00 4.08
C TRP A 81 -31.03 3.98 5.22
N MET A 82 -30.02 4.42 5.96
CA MET A 82 -30.21 5.39 7.05
C MET A 82 -30.74 6.74 6.54
N ILE A 83 -30.24 7.24 5.41
CA ILE A 83 -30.69 8.51 4.80
C ILE A 83 -32.14 8.40 4.30
N LEU A 84 -32.51 7.24 3.75
CA LEU A 84 -33.84 7.01 3.18
C LEU A 84 -34.91 6.68 4.22
N GLN A 85 -34.56 6.56 5.50
CA GLN A 85 -35.47 6.09 6.55
C GLN A 85 -35.68 7.14 7.63
N PRO A 86 -36.88 7.20 8.24
CA PRO A 86 -37.09 8.05 9.40
C PRO A 86 -36.15 7.62 10.53
N LYS A 87 -35.47 8.59 11.16
CA LYS A 87 -34.64 8.36 12.35
C LYS A 87 -35.57 8.17 13.55
N PRO A 88 -35.54 7.01 14.23
CA PRO A 88 -36.31 6.82 15.45
C PRO A 88 -35.89 7.82 16.53
N ALA A 89 -36.86 8.37 17.26
CA ALA A 89 -36.62 9.43 18.24
C ALA A 89 -35.70 8.97 19.39
N PRO A 90 -34.93 9.88 20.01
CA PRO A 90 -34.13 9.57 21.19
C PRO A 90 -35.00 9.18 22.39
N LEU A 91 -34.47 8.34 23.28
CA LEU A 91 -35.17 7.93 24.51
C LEU A 91 -35.14 9.01 25.60
N HIS A 92 -33.99 9.68 25.77
CA HIS A 92 -33.76 10.67 26.84
C HIS A 92 -33.28 12.02 26.26
N PRO A 93 -34.13 12.73 25.50
CA PRO A 93 -33.81 13.99 24.83
C PRO A 93 -33.47 15.15 25.78
N ASP A 94 -33.91 15.06 27.03
CA ASP A 94 -33.61 15.95 28.13
C ASP A 94 -32.16 15.84 28.61
N ARG A 95 -31.52 14.67 28.43
CA ARG A 95 -30.11 14.42 28.77
C ARG A 95 -29.19 14.94 27.66
N ARG A 96 -29.07 16.27 27.58
CA ARG A 96 -28.40 16.96 26.46
C ARG A 96 -26.95 16.53 26.21
N THR A 97 -26.16 16.33 27.26
CA THR A 97 -24.74 15.93 27.14
C THR A 97 -24.60 14.50 26.63
N GLU A 98 -25.39 13.57 27.19
CA GLU A 98 -25.44 12.17 26.75
C GLU A 98 -25.92 12.07 25.31
N THR A 99 -26.96 12.82 24.94
CA THR A 99 -27.47 12.88 23.56
C THR A 99 -26.42 13.45 22.61
N PHE A 100 -25.76 14.55 22.97
CA PHE A 100 -24.68 15.14 22.19
C PHE A 100 -23.52 14.16 21.95
N LEU A 101 -23.07 13.47 23.00
CA LEU A 101 -21.99 12.49 22.91
C LEU A 101 -22.40 11.29 22.04
N ALA A 102 -23.61 10.75 22.25
CA ALA A 102 -24.12 9.62 21.47
C ALA A 102 -24.22 9.96 19.97
N GLU A 103 -24.71 11.16 19.63
CA GLU A 103 -24.78 11.61 18.24
C GLU A 103 -23.39 11.85 17.64
N THR A 104 -22.47 12.45 18.39
CA THR A 104 -21.08 12.65 17.95
C THR A 104 -20.40 11.32 17.65
N VAL A 105 -20.56 10.33 18.54
CA VAL A 105 -20.03 8.96 18.34
C VAL A 105 -20.67 8.30 17.12
N HIS A 106 -21.98 8.44 16.91
CA HIS A 106 -22.63 7.90 15.71
C HIS A 106 -22.10 8.53 14.43
N PHE A 107 -21.93 9.86 14.38
CA PHE A 107 -21.34 10.53 13.21
C PHE A 107 -19.87 10.15 13.00
N ALA A 108 -19.08 10.03 14.07
CA ALA A 108 -17.71 9.54 13.99
C ALA A 108 -17.66 8.13 13.40
N LEU A 109 -18.53 7.22 13.86
CA LEU A 109 -18.67 5.87 13.31
C LEU A 109 -19.14 5.89 11.85
N TYR A 110 -20.08 6.74 11.46
CA TYR A 110 -20.48 6.86 10.04
C TYR A 110 -19.32 7.29 9.15
N GLY A 111 -18.46 8.20 9.61
CA GLY A 111 -17.20 8.51 8.94
C GLY A 111 -16.28 7.28 8.85
N ALA A 112 -16.08 6.57 9.96
CA ALA A 112 -15.21 5.39 10.02
C ALA A 112 -15.65 4.28 9.06
N LEU A 113 -16.96 4.07 8.92
CA LEU A 113 -17.55 3.07 8.01
C LEU A 113 -17.12 3.26 6.55
N VAL A 114 -16.77 4.48 6.16
CA VAL A 114 -16.33 4.82 4.81
C VAL A 114 -14.81 4.98 4.78
N LEU A 115 -14.27 5.83 5.65
CA LEU A 115 -12.86 6.26 5.57
C LEU A 115 -11.88 5.12 5.82
N VAL A 116 -12.16 4.21 6.77
CA VAL A 116 -11.27 3.07 7.06
C VAL A 116 -11.14 2.15 5.84
N PRO A 117 -12.20 1.52 5.32
CA PRO A 117 -12.06 0.63 4.18
C PRO A 117 -11.68 1.36 2.89
N LEU A 118 -12.11 2.61 2.68
CA LEU A 118 -11.76 3.37 1.48
C LEU A 118 -10.26 3.69 1.43
N SER A 119 -9.68 4.17 2.53
CA SER A 119 -8.23 4.42 2.59
C SER A 119 -7.43 3.13 2.41
N GLY A 120 -7.86 2.01 3.02
CA GLY A 120 -7.22 0.70 2.81
C GLY A 120 -7.31 0.22 1.36
N TRP A 121 -8.42 0.48 0.67
CA TRP A 121 -8.60 0.13 -0.74
C TRP A 121 -7.77 1.02 -1.66
N LEU A 122 -7.68 2.33 -1.38
CA LEU A 122 -6.81 3.27 -2.09
C LEU A 122 -5.34 2.92 -1.91
N HIS A 123 -4.93 2.52 -0.69
CA HIS A 123 -3.60 1.97 -0.42
C HIS A 123 -3.32 0.75 -1.32
N HIS A 124 -4.20 -0.26 -1.32
CA HIS A 124 -4.04 -1.43 -2.21
C HIS A 124 -3.97 -1.05 -3.69
N ALA A 125 -4.82 -0.12 -4.12
CA ALA A 125 -4.87 0.31 -5.52
C ALA A 125 -3.61 1.06 -5.95
N ALA A 126 -3.00 1.87 -5.07
CA ALA A 126 -1.76 2.59 -5.33
C ALA A 126 -0.51 1.72 -5.20
N ALA A 127 -0.57 0.64 -4.42
CA ALA A 127 0.54 -0.27 -4.18
C ALA A 127 0.74 -1.28 -5.34
N THR A 128 1.96 -1.81 -5.52
CA THR A 128 2.24 -2.92 -6.45
C THR A 128 2.49 -4.23 -5.70
N GLY A 129 1.77 -5.30 -6.02
CA GLY A 129 2.05 -6.65 -5.49
C GLY A 129 1.64 -6.91 -4.04
N PHE A 130 2.05 -8.08 -3.55
CA PHE A 130 1.81 -8.72 -2.25
C PHE A 130 0.52 -9.54 -2.06
N ALA A 131 -0.61 -8.99 -1.59
CA ALA A 131 -1.78 -9.80 -1.19
C ALA A 131 -3.04 -9.44 -2.00
N PRO A 132 -3.60 -10.36 -2.82
CA PRO A 132 -4.71 -10.06 -3.70
C PRO A 132 -6.05 -9.93 -2.95
N ILE A 133 -6.91 -9.05 -3.46
CA ILE A 133 -8.35 -9.09 -3.16
C ILE A 133 -8.99 -10.27 -3.92
N TRP A 134 -9.81 -11.11 -3.29
CA TRP A 134 -10.39 -12.29 -3.96
C TRP A 134 -11.68 -12.00 -4.74
N TRP A 135 -12.11 -10.75 -4.78
CA TRP A 135 -13.15 -10.29 -5.70
C TRP A 135 -12.62 -10.21 -7.14
N PRO A 136 -13.48 -10.39 -8.16
CA PRO A 136 -13.09 -10.23 -9.56
C PRO A 136 -12.84 -8.76 -9.96
N PHE A 137 -12.90 -7.84 -9.00
CA PHE A 137 -12.70 -6.40 -9.17
C PHE A 137 -11.94 -5.83 -7.97
N GLY A 138 -11.50 -4.58 -8.08
CA GLY A 138 -10.90 -3.84 -6.96
C GLY A 138 -9.40 -4.02 -6.77
N GLN A 139 -8.70 -4.72 -7.67
CA GLN A 139 -7.23 -4.76 -7.65
C GLN A 139 -6.62 -3.39 -7.98
N SER A 140 -7.23 -2.68 -8.91
CA SER A 140 -6.94 -1.31 -9.27
C SER A 140 -8.24 -0.50 -9.22
N LEU A 141 -8.08 0.81 -9.07
CA LEU A 141 -9.18 1.76 -9.11
C LEU A 141 -8.93 2.77 -10.23
N PRO A 142 -9.98 3.19 -10.96
CA PRO A 142 -9.85 4.27 -11.93
C PRO A 142 -9.22 5.51 -11.28
N PHE A 143 -8.30 6.15 -12.00
CA PHE A 143 -7.62 7.38 -11.57
C PHE A 143 -6.71 7.25 -10.34
N VAL A 144 -6.43 6.03 -9.86
CA VAL A 144 -5.44 5.79 -8.81
C VAL A 144 -4.16 5.24 -9.46
N PRO A 145 -3.11 6.07 -9.61
CA PRO A 145 -1.84 5.61 -10.18
C PRO A 145 -1.13 4.65 -9.24
N LYS A 146 -0.25 3.82 -9.79
CA LYS A 146 0.71 3.05 -9.00
C LYS A 146 1.80 4.02 -8.52
N ASP A 147 1.81 4.30 -7.22
CA ASP A 147 2.68 5.31 -6.62
C ASP A 147 2.96 4.96 -5.15
N ALA A 148 4.24 4.87 -4.79
CA ALA A 148 4.67 4.46 -3.47
C ALA A 148 4.32 5.51 -2.39
N ALA A 149 4.47 6.80 -2.70
CA ALA A 149 4.14 7.87 -1.77
C ALA A 149 2.63 7.92 -1.49
N LEU A 150 1.80 7.76 -2.52
CA LEU A 150 0.35 7.68 -2.42
C LEU A 150 -0.08 6.46 -1.59
N SER A 151 0.54 5.31 -1.85
CA SER A 151 0.34 4.09 -1.07
C SER A 151 0.66 4.30 0.42
N HIS A 152 1.79 4.95 0.73
CA HIS A 152 2.22 5.25 2.10
C HIS A 152 1.23 6.20 2.81
N VAL A 153 0.80 7.27 2.14
CA VAL A 153 -0.21 8.20 2.67
C VAL A 153 -1.51 7.47 3.03
N PHE A 154 -2.01 6.62 2.13
CA PHE A 154 -3.25 5.90 2.39
C PHE A 154 -3.11 4.79 3.44
N SER A 155 -1.93 4.17 3.56
CA SER A 155 -1.62 3.24 4.66
C SER A 155 -1.69 3.97 6.02
N ALA A 156 -1.04 5.12 6.12
CA ALA A 156 -1.08 5.94 7.34
C ALA A 156 -2.49 6.43 7.67
N LEU A 157 -3.25 6.91 6.67
CA LEU A 157 -4.65 7.29 6.86
C LEU A 157 -5.52 6.11 7.30
N HIS A 158 -5.28 4.90 6.78
CA HIS A 158 -5.98 3.69 7.21
C HIS A 158 -5.71 3.41 8.69
N GLY A 159 -4.44 3.34 9.11
CA GLY A 159 -4.05 3.11 10.50
C GLY A 159 -4.63 4.15 11.46
N LEU A 160 -4.54 5.44 11.13
CA LEU A 160 -5.14 6.52 11.94
C LEU A 160 -6.66 6.39 12.04
N SER A 161 -7.32 6.09 10.92
CA SER A 161 -8.77 5.90 10.89
C SER A 161 -9.22 4.70 11.72
N VAL A 162 -8.41 3.63 11.78
CA VAL A 162 -8.67 2.46 12.64
C VAL A 162 -8.64 2.84 14.12
N TRP A 163 -7.70 3.69 14.56
CA TRP A 163 -7.68 4.17 15.95
C TRP A 163 -8.90 5.02 16.31
N VAL A 164 -9.35 5.90 15.41
CA VAL A 164 -10.60 6.65 15.57
C VAL A 164 -11.80 5.70 15.66
N LEU A 165 -11.85 4.69 14.79
CA LEU A 165 -12.89 3.66 14.81
C LEU A 165 -12.90 2.90 16.14
N ILE A 166 -11.75 2.44 16.64
CA ILE A 166 -11.64 1.70 17.91
C ILE A 166 -12.15 2.56 19.07
N GLY A 167 -11.72 3.83 19.16
CA GLY A 167 -12.18 4.75 20.21
C GLY A 167 -13.69 5.00 20.15
N ALA A 168 -14.22 5.29 18.96
CA ALA A 168 -15.65 5.51 18.77
C ALA A 168 -16.49 4.24 19.02
N LEU A 169 -15.99 3.08 18.61
CA LEU A 169 -16.64 1.78 18.84
C LEU A 169 -16.67 1.42 20.33
N ALA A 170 -15.56 1.65 21.04
CA ALA A 170 -15.49 1.44 22.49
C ALA A 170 -16.51 2.31 23.23
N LEU A 171 -16.57 3.61 22.90
CA LEU A 171 -17.55 4.54 23.47
C LEU A 171 -18.99 4.14 23.11
N HIS A 172 -19.24 3.68 21.88
CA HIS A 172 -20.55 3.22 21.44
C HIS A 172 -21.02 1.99 22.23
N ILE A 173 -20.16 0.99 22.39
CA ILE A 173 -20.46 -0.23 23.16
C ILE A 173 -20.64 0.13 24.63
N ALA A 174 -19.77 0.96 25.20
CA ALA A 174 -19.88 1.41 26.59
C ALA A 174 -21.20 2.15 26.84
N GLY A 175 -21.61 3.03 25.93
CA GLY A 175 -22.91 3.70 25.99
C GLY A 175 -24.08 2.72 25.95
N ALA A 176 -24.08 1.79 24.99
CA ALA A 176 -25.13 0.76 24.90
C ALA A 176 -25.21 -0.12 26.16
N LEU A 177 -24.07 -0.50 26.74
CA LEU A 177 -23.99 -1.28 27.97
C LEU A 177 -24.43 -0.46 29.19
N LYS A 178 -24.05 0.82 29.30
CA LYS A 178 -24.55 1.72 30.35
C LYS A 178 -26.07 1.79 30.30
N HIS A 179 -26.64 2.06 29.12
CA HIS A 179 -28.08 2.13 28.94
C HIS A 179 -28.80 0.82 29.31
N HIS A 180 -28.18 -0.33 28.99
CA HIS A 180 -28.75 -1.63 29.27
C HIS A 180 -28.63 -2.06 30.75
N LEU A 181 -27.46 -1.86 31.37
CA LEU A 181 -27.12 -2.40 32.69
C LEU A 181 -27.41 -1.43 33.83
N ILE A 182 -27.21 -0.13 33.60
CA ILE A 182 -27.35 0.94 34.61
C ILE A 182 -28.69 1.64 34.44
N ASP A 183 -28.95 2.25 33.28
CA ASP A 183 -30.22 2.97 33.05
C ASP A 183 -31.41 1.99 32.88
N LYS A 184 -31.12 0.74 32.53
CA LYS A 184 -32.10 -0.34 32.29
C LYS A 184 -33.19 0.05 31.29
N ASP A 185 -32.82 0.83 30.29
CA ASP A 185 -33.74 1.28 29.24
C ASP A 185 -33.72 0.38 28.00
N THR A 186 -34.53 0.74 27.01
CA THR A 186 -34.74 -0.08 25.81
C THR A 186 -33.72 0.19 24.70
N THR A 187 -32.70 1.03 24.87
CA THR A 187 -31.75 1.44 23.82
C THR A 187 -31.22 0.25 23.01
N LEU A 188 -30.67 -0.77 23.69
CA LEU A 188 -30.16 -1.97 23.03
C LEU A 188 -31.28 -2.84 22.43
N SER A 189 -32.43 -2.95 23.11
CA SER A 189 -33.60 -3.70 22.66
C SER A 189 -34.21 -3.12 21.37
N ARG A 190 -34.08 -1.81 21.14
CA ARG A 190 -34.48 -1.17 19.87
C ARG A 190 -33.65 -1.66 18.69
N MET A 191 -32.35 -1.92 18.89
CA MET A 191 -31.47 -2.39 17.81
C MET A 191 -31.44 -3.91 17.67
N THR A 192 -31.74 -4.68 18.73
CA THR A 192 -31.80 -6.15 18.66
C THR A 192 -33.20 -6.63 18.24
N ARG A 193 -34.25 -6.21 18.94
CA ARG A 193 -35.63 -6.71 18.79
C ARG A 193 -36.54 -5.76 18.03
N GLY A 194 -36.13 -4.51 17.82
CA GLY A 194 -36.98 -3.50 17.17
C GLY A 194 -38.04 -2.94 18.09
N THR A 195 -37.81 -2.98 19.42
CA THR A 195 -38.70 -2.40 20.41
C THR A 195 -38.99 -0.93 20.07
N SER A 196 -40.24 -0.49 20.23
CA SER A 196 -40.61 0.91 20.04
C SER A 196 -40.26 1.74 21.28
N GLY A 197 -39.84 2.99 21.08
CA GLY A 197 -39.60 3.93 22.16
C GLY A 197 -39.11 5.28 21.65
N GLY A 198 -39.17 6.28 22.52
CA GLY A 198 -38.71 7.64 22.26
C GLY A 198 -39.84 8.65 22.38
N ILE A 199 -39.46 9.90 22.62
CA ILE A 199 -40.38 11.03 22.65
C ILE A 199 -40.17 11.79 21.34
N ALA A 200 -41.24 12.06 20.60
CA ALA A 200 -41.12 12.78 19.33
C ALA A 200 -40.47 14.16 19.55
N HIS A 201 -39.30 14.38 18.94
CA HIS A 201 -38.61 15.67 18.95
C HIS A 201 -38.37 16.13 17.52
N THR A 202 -38.48 17.45 17.32
CA THR A 202 -38.64 18.05 16.00
C THR A 202 -37.36 18.58 15.37
N ASN A 203 -36.22 18.61 16.07
CA ASN A 203 -34.97 19.17 15.52
C ASN A 203 -33.76 18.27 15.80
N ALA A 204 -33.01 17.94 14.74
CA ALA A 204 -31.69 17.32 14.85
C ALA A 204 -30.64 18.44 15.08
N PRO A 205 -29.82 18.39 16.14
CA PRO A 205 -28.78 19.39 16.37
C PRO A 205 -27.64 19.22 15.35
N THR A 206 -27.14 20.33 14.81
CA THR A 206 -26.01 20.36 13.86
C THR A 206 -24.64 20.25 14.54
N LEU A 207 -24.56 20.58 15.83
CA LEU A 207 -23.31 20.63 16.59
C LEU A 207 -22.57 19.27 16.71
N PRO A 208 -23.23 18.12 16.95
CA PRO A 208 -22.57 16.82 16.97
C PRO A 208 -21.90 16.45 15.64
N LEU A 209 -22.51 16.84 14.51
CA LEU A 209 -21.93 16.62 13.19
C LEU A 209 -20.65 17.46 13.03
N VAL A 210 -20.68 18.74 13.41
CA VAL A 210 -19.50 19.62 13.37
C VAL A 210 -18.39 19.07 14.28
N ALA A 211 -18.73 18.58 15.46
CA ALA A 211 -17.76 17.95 16.37
C ALA A 211 -17.12 16.70 15.75
N ALA A 212 -17.91 15.84 15.09
CA ALA A 212 -17.39 14.67 14.40
C ALA A 212 -16.53 15.02 13.18
N ILE A 213 -16.90 16.06 12.42
CA ILE A 213 -16.07 16.56 11.31
C ILE A 213 -14.75 17.11 11.84
N ALA A 214 -14.78 17.88 12.93
CA ALA A 214 -13.58 18.39 13.58
C ALA A 214 -12.68 17.25 14.06
N LEU A 215 -13.24 16.19 14.65
CA LEU A 215 -12.50 14.98 15.01
C LEU A 215 -11.79 14.36 13.81
N TRP A 216 -12.50 14.17 12.68
CA TRP A 216 -11.93 13.59 11.47
C TRP A 216 -10.93 14.52 10.75
N ALA A 217 -11.00 15.83 10.95
CA ALA A 217 -10.03 16.78 10.41
C ALA A 217 -8.77 16.91 11.29
N LEU A 218 -8.92 16.92 12.60
CA LEU A 218 -7.82 17.14 13.55
C LEU A 218 -6.87 15.95 13.63
N VAL A 219 -7.38 14.71 13.49
CA VAL A 219 -6.54 13.50 13.60
C VAL A 219 -5.46 13.44 12.50
N PRO A 220 -5.78 13.59 11.20
CA PRO A 220 -4.77 13.65 10.15
C PRO A 220 -3.83 14.85 10.28
N VAL A 221 -4.35 16.03 10.66
CA VAL A 221 -3.53 17.24 10.85
C VAL A 221 -2.52 17.05 11.98
N GLY A 222 -2.93 16.46 13.10
CA GLY A 222 -2.05 16.11 14.21
C GLY A 222 -0.98 15.12 13.78
N ALA A 223 -1.35 14.07 13.04
CA ALA A 223 -0.42 13.08 12.52
C ALA A 223 0.61 13.70 11.54
N PHE A 224 0.18 14.60 10.67
CA PHE A 224 1.06 15.37 9.79
C PHE A 224 2.02 16.26 10.55
N SER A 225 1.52 16.99 11.54
CA SER A 225 2.35 17.85 12.38
C SER A 225 3.37 17.03 13.20
N ALA A 226 3.06 15.77 13.51
CA ALA A 226 3.95 14.82 14.19
C ALA A 226 4.92 14.09 13.26
N GLY A 227 4.89 14.37 11.95
CA GLY A 227 5.79 13.74 10.97
C GLY A 227 5.42 12.31 10.57
N LEU A 228 4.22 11.82 10.94
CA LEU A 228 3.81 10.43 10.63
C LEU A 228 3.58 10.16 9.13
N PHE A 229 3.58 11.19 8.29
CA PHE A 229 3.54 11.06 6.83
C PHE A 229 4.89 11.32 6.15
N ALA A 230 5.95 11.63 6.91
CA ALA A 230 7.28 11.80 6.33
C ALA A 230 7.77 10.43 5.85
N THR A 231 7.97 10.28 4.55
CA THR A 231 8.73 9.15 3.99
C THR A 231 10.17 9.31 4.45
N GLY A 232 10.73 8.29 5.11
CA GLY A 232 12.12 8.30 5.53
C GLY A 232 13.00 8.70 4.35
N THR A 233 13.68 9.83 4.47
CA THR A 233 14.79 10.16 3.58
C THR A 233 15.96 9.28 4.02
N ASP A 234 15.91 7.99 3.67
CA ASP A 234 17.15 7.22 3.65
C ASP A 234 18.11 8.02 2.78
N LYS A 235 19.27 8.35 3.35
CA LYS A 235 20.26 9.21 2.71
C LYS A 235 20.68 8.50 1.42
N THR A 236 20.09 8.90 0.30
CA THR A 236 20.55 8.51 -1.03
C THR A 236 22.03 8.91 -1.09
N PRO A 237 22.95 7.96 -1.27
CA PRO A 237 24.35 8.31 -1.43
C PRO A 237 24.46 9.27 -2.60
N GLU A 238 25.11 10.42 -2.41
CA GLU A 238 25.42 11.32 -3.52
C GLU A 238 26.44 10.60 -4.40
N LEU A 239 26.00 10.16 -5.58
CA LEU A 239 26.88 9.49 -6.53
C LEU A 239 27.89 10.51 -7.08
N ALA A 240 29.15 10.09 -7.16
CA ALA A 240 30.20 10.91 -7.75
C ALA A 240 29.89 11.16 -9.23
N GLN A 241 29.93 12.42 -9.65
CA GLN A 241 29.84 12.78 -11.06
C GLN A 241 31.00 12.13 -11.84
N VAL A 242 30.68 11.51 -12.97
CA VAL A 242 31.65 10.81 -13.83
C VAL A 242 31.88 11.58 -15.13
N VAL A 243 33.13 11.63 -15.57
CA VAL A 243 33.47 12.16 -16.90
C VAL A 243 33.19 11.07 -17.92
N SER A 244 32.26 11.35 -18.83
CA SER A 244 31.80 10.43 -19.86
C SER A 244 31.98 11.04 -21.24
N ASP A 245 32.39 10.24 -22.23
CA ASP A 245 32.43 10.67 -23.63
C ASP A 245 31.01 10.80 -24.22
N TRP A 246 30.04 10.12 -23.60
CA TRP A 246 28.62 10.22 -23.90
C TRP A 246 27.86 10.54 -22.63
N GLN A 247 27.36 11.78 -22.50
CA GLN A 247 26.54 12.20 -21.36
C GLN A 247 25.10 11.74 -21.54
N VAL A 248 24.59 10.99 -20.57
CA VAL A 248 23.17 10.63 -20.50
C VAL A 248 22.37 11.82 -20.00
N HIS A 249 21.31 12.21 -20.73
CA HIS A 249 20.41 13.30 -20.32
C HIS A 249 18.99 12.82 -20.01
N ASP A 250 18.60 11.66 -20.54
CA ASP A 250 17.33 11.00 -20.27
C ASP A 250 17.56 9.48 -20.24
N GLY A 251 16.92 8.79 -19.31
CA GLY A 251 17.00 7.34 -19.28
C GLY A 251 16.28 6.69 -18.10
N THR A 252 15.93 5.42 -18.31
CA THR A 252 15.37 4.54 -17.32
C THR A 252 16.31 3.35 -17.10
N LEU A 253 16.56 3.05 -15.84
CA LEU A 253 17.16 1.78 -15.42
C LEU A 253 16.13 1.07 -14.54
N GLY A 254 15.68 -0.09 -14.97
CA GLY A 254 14.58 -0.80 -14.35
C GLY A 254 14.87 -2.26 -14.07
N ILE A 255 14.11 -2.81 -13.14
CA ILE A 255 14.01 -4.24 -12.88
C ILE A 255 12.56 -4.68 -12.96
N ALA A 256 12.34 -5.94 -13.30
CA ALA A 256 11.05 -6.57 -13.14
C ALA A 256 11.17 -7.96 -12.54
N ILE A 257 10.24 -8.32 -11.66
CA ILE A 257 10.18 -9.62 -11.02
C ILE A 257 8.72 -10.08 -10.96
N THR A 258 8.50 -11.39 -11.03
CA THR A 258 7.17 -11.96 -10.85
C THR A 258 6.95 -12.29 -9.37
N GLN A 259 5.89 -11.74 -8.77
CA GLN A 259 5.47 -12.08 -7.41
C GLN A 259 4.03 -12.59 -7.44
N MET A 260 3.81 -13.83 -7.00
CA MET A 260 2.48 -14.47 -7.03
C MET A 260 1.80 -14.41 -8.41
N GLY A 261 2.57 -14.62 -9.47
CA GLY A 261 2.08 -14.56 -10.86
C GLY A 261 1.85 -13.14 -11.40
N ASN A 262 2.04 -12.08 -10.60
CA ASN A 262 1.97 -10.70 -11.05
C ASN A 262 3.36 -10.16 -11.33
N ARG A 263 3.55 -9.53 -12.50
CA ARG A 263 4.77 -8.79 -12.82
C ARG A 263 4.80 -7.50 -12.01
N VAL A 264 5.86 -7.31 -11.23
CA VAL A 264 6.17 -6.10 -10.47
C VAL A 264 7.39 -5.46 -11.11
N GLU A 265 7.25 -4.20 -11.51
CA GLU A 265 8.32 -3.43 -12.15
C GLU A 265 8.77 -2.31 -11.22
N GLY A 266 10.05 -1.97 -11.31
CA GLY A 266 10.63 -0.87 -10.54
C GLY A 266 11.78 -0.20 -11.28
N THR A 267 12.10 1.01 -10.86
CA THR A 267 13.12 1.85 -11.49
C THR A 267 14.03 2.49 -10.46
N PHE A 268 15.29 2.71 -10.84
CA PHE A 268 16.26 3.47 -10.08
C PHE A 268 16.28 4.92 -10.61
N SER A 269 16.05 5.89 -9.72
CA SER A 269 16.04 7.31 -10.09
C SER A 269 17.41 7.98 -10.01
N ASP A 270 18.40 7.33 -9.38
CA ASP A 270 19.74 7.87 -9.20
C ASP A 270 20.82 6.84 -9.58
N TRP A 271 21.55 7.16 -10.64
CA TRP A 271 22.64 6.36 -11.18
C TRP A 271 23.55 7.24 -12.05
N THR A 272 24.81 6.83 -12.19
CA THR A 272 25.81 7.50 -13.05
C THR A 272 26.39 6.49 -14.02
N ALA A 273 26.60 6.89 -15.27
CA ALA A 273 27.21 6.05 -16.30
C ALA A 273 28.39 6.76 -16.96
N GLN A 274 29.56 6.15 -16.88
CA GLN A 274 30.71 6.51 -17.70
C GLN A 274 30.68 5.65 -18.96
N ILE A 275 30.55 6.29 -20.12
CA ILE A 275 30.39 5.64 -21.41
C ILE A 275 31.48 6.15 -22.34
N SER A 276 32.27 5.22 -22.87
CA SER A 276 33.16 5.44 -24.01
C SER A 276 32.66 4.56 -25.14
N PHE A 277 32.27 5.16 -26.26
CA PHE A 277 31.75 4.41 -27.41
C PHE A 277 32.18 5.04 -28.73
N ALA A 278 32.70 4.21 -29.63
CA ALA A 278 33.01 4.51 -31.01
C ALA A 278 32.54 3.35 -31.90
N ASP A 279 31.64 3.67 -32.83
CA ASP A 279 31.20 2.72 -33.84
C ASP A 279 32.29 2.56 -34.92
N ASP A 280 33.26 1.70 -34.64
CA ASP A 280 34.28 1.24 -35.58
C ASP A 280 34.01 -0.24 -35.97
N PRO A 281 33.65 -0.52 -37.24
CA PRO A 281 33.42 -1.88 -37.72
C PRO A 281 34.70 -2.73 -37.83
N SER A 282 35.89 -2.13 -37.69
CA SER A 282 37.16 -2.85 -37.73
C SER A 282 37.60 -3.40 -36.37
N THR A 283 36.95 -2.99 -35.28
CA THR A 283 37.29 -3.42 -33.91
C THR A 283 36.24 -4.36 -33.34
N GLU A 284 36.67 -5.36 -32.57
CA GLU A 284 35.77 -6.24 -31.81
C GLU A 284 35.17 -5.52 -30.58
N LYS A 285 35.95 -4.60 -29.98
CA LYS A 285 35.55 -3.77 -28.84
C LYS A 285 35.30 -2.33 -29.29
N ASN A 286 34.03 -1.95 -29.29
CA ASN A 286 33.54 -0.62 -29.69
C ASN A 286 33.49 0.38 -28.54
N GLY A 287 33.74 -0.07 -27.30
CA GLY A 287 33.64 0.80 -26.15
C GLY A 287 33.69 0.09 -24.82
N SER A 288 33.40 0.85 -23.78
CA SER A 288 33.23 0.36 -22.41
C SER A 288 32.20 1.20 -21.67
N VAL A 289 31.57 0.61 -20.68
CA VAL A 289 30.64 1.27 -19.78
C VAL A 289 30.96 0.93 -18.33
N ASP A 290 30.85 1.91 -17.45
CA ASP A 290 30.89 1.75 -16.00
C ASP A 290 29.70 2.47 -15.38
N VAL A 291 28.76 1.72 -14.82
CA VAL A 291 27.52 2.23 -14.22
C VAL A 291 27.58 2.01 -12.72
N THR A 292 27.32 3.07 -11.96
CA THR A 292 27.08 2.99 -10.50
C THR A 292 25.63 3.38 -10.23
N ILE A 293 24.92 2.57 -9.45
CA ILE A 293 23.49 2.67 -9.20
C ILE A 293 23.29 2.90 -7.71
N SER A 294 22.54 3.93 -7.34
CA SER A 294 22.13 4.17 -5.96
C SER A 294 20.96 3.26 -5.62
N ILE A 295 21.19 2.24 -4.79
CA ILE A 295 20.17 1.25 -4.43
C ILE A 295 18.96 1.90 -3.73
N PRO A 296 19.14 2.85 -2.78
CA PRO A 296 18.02 3.55 -2.14
C PRO A 296 17.12 4.34 -3.11
N SER A 297 17.56 4.56 -4.35
CA SER A 297 16.75 5.24 -5.37
C SER A 297 15.71 4.34 -6.04
N LEU A 298 15.70 3.04 -5.71
CA LEU A 298 14.75 2.08 -6.25
C LEU A 298 13.33 2.40 -5.79
N THR A 299 12.40 2.45 -6.73
CA THR A 299 10.97 2.31 -6.46
C THR A 299 10.48 1.01 -7.08
N LEU A 300 10.06 0.03 -6.26
CA LEU A 300 9.52 -1.28 -6.67
C LEU A 300 8.08 -1.46 -6.14
N GLY A 301 7.35 -0.35 -6.08
CA GLY A 301 6.06 -0.17 -5.42
C GLY A 301 5.96 -0.80 -4.02
N SER A 302 5.02 -1.73 -3.73
CA SER A 302 4.73 -2.09 -2.32
C SER A 302 5.84 -2.88 -1.62
N VAL A 303 6.74 -3.47 -2.41
CA VAL A 303 7.85 -4.29 -1.92
C VAL A 303 9.16 -3.49 -1.85
N THR A 304 9.12 -2.17 -2.07
CA THR A 304 10.32 -1.31 -2.05
C THR A 304 11.07 -1.45 -0.72
N ASP A 305 10.39 -1.25 0.41
CA ASP A 305 11.01 -1.34 1.74
C ASP A 305 11.54 -2.75 2.02
N GLN A 306 10.80 -3.78 1.60
CA GLN A 306 11.26 -5.17 1.72
C GLN A 306 12.54 -5.40 0.90
N ALA A 307 12.61 -4.87 -0.31
CA ALA A 307 13.78 -4.99 -1.18
C ALA A 307 15.02 -4.29 -0.61
N MET A 308 14.84 -3.23 0.20
CA MET A 308 15.95 -2.55 0.87
C MET A 308 16.53 -3.35 2.05
N GLY A 309 15.76 -4.29 2.60
CA GLY A 309 16.12 -5.08 3.77
C GLY A 309 17.32 -6.02 3.56
N PRO A 310 17.88 -6.57 4.66
CA PRO A 310 19.12 -7.35 4.66
C PRO A 310 19.05 -8.65 3.84
N ASP A 311 17.86 -9.25 3.76
CA ASP A 311 17.60 -10.44 2.96
C ASP A 311 17.71 -10.18 1.45
N TYR A 312 17.59 -8.91 1.01
CA TYR A 312 17.64 -8.51 -0.40
C TYR A 312 18.85 -7.61 -0.64
N PHE A 313 18.65 -6.35 -1.04
CA PHE A 313 19.75 -5.47 -1.39
C PHE A 313 20.64 -5.10 -0.20
N ASP A 314 20.12 -5.17 1.03
CA ASP A 314 20.79 -4.66 2.22
C ASP A 314 21.33 -3.23 2.02
N ALA A 315 20.44 -2.34 1.58
CA ALA A 315 20.82 -1.00 1.11
C ALA A 315 21.55 -0.16 2.18
N SER A 316 21.37 -0.51 3.45
CA SER A 316 22.03 0.13 4.59
C SER A 316 23.54 -0.17 4.67
N THR A 317 23.97 -1.36 4.22
CA THR A 317 25.38 -1.79 4.23
C THR A 317 26.00 -1.73 2.83
N HIS A 318 25.18 -1.98 1.79
CA HIS A 318 25.54 -1.96 0.39
C HIS A 318 24.68 -0.93 -0.36
N PRO A 319 25.01 0.38 -0.26
CA PRO A 319 24.15 1.44 -0.80
C PRO A 319 24.23 1.59 -2.32
N THR A 320 25.15 0.87 -2.98
CA THR A 320 25.36 0.95 -4.43
C THR A 320 25.51 -0.42 -5.08
N ALA A 321 24.99 -0.56 -6.29
CA ALA A 321 25.34 -1.64 -7.23
C ALA A 321 26.21 -1.08 -8.37
N ARG A 322 27.01 -1.93 -9.01
CA ARG A 322 27.91 -1.51 -10.10
C ARG A 322 27.88 -2.49 -11.27
N PHE A 323 27.86 -1.97 -12.50
CA PHE A 323 28.00 -2.76 -13.71
C PHE A 323 29.14 -2.20 -14.57
N THR A 324 30.17 -3.00 -14.81
CA THR A 324 31.30 -2.63 -15.69
C THR A 324 31.37 -3.61 -16.84
N ALA A 325 31.38 -3.13 -18.08
CA ALA A 325 31.34 -3.97 -19.27
C ALA A 325 32.08 -3.40 -20.46
N ASP A 326 32.53 -4.31 -21.33
CA ASP A 326 33.00 -3.97 -22.67
C ASP A 326 31.82 -4.01 -23.65
N ILE A 327 31.77 -3.02 -24.55
CA ILE A 327 30.76 -2.94 -25.60
C ILE A 327 31.32 -3.62 -26.85
N LEU A 328 30.66 -4.70 -27.25
CA LEU A 328 31.06 -5.56 -28.38
C LEU A 328 29.99 -5.52 -29.46
N ARG A 329 30.41 -5.66 -30.71
CA ARG A 329 29.48 -5.77 -31.84
C ARG A 329 28.81 -7.15 -31.87
N SER A 330 27.55 -7.20 -32.28
CA SER A 330 26.76 -8.43 -32.43
C SER A 330 25.99 -8.41 -33.77
N ALA A 331 25.42 -9.54 -34.17
CA ALA A 331 24.64 -9.66 -35.39
C ALA A 331 23.42 -8.73 -35.41
N ASP A 332 22.79 -8.54 -34.25
CA ASP A 332 21.53 -7.78 -34.09
C ASP A 332 21.71 -6.43 -33.37
N GLY A 333 22.95 -5.91 -33.31
CA GLY A 333 23.28 -4.65 -32.61
C GLY A 333 24.58 -4.75 -31.82
N PHE A 334 24.49 -4.54 -30.51
CA PHE A 334 25.63 -4.56 -29.60
C PHE A 334 25.35 -5.39 -28.35
N ILE A 335 26.41 -5.79 -27.67
CA ILE A 335 26.36 -6.50 -26.40
C ILE A 335 27.30 -5.79 -25.43
N ALA A 336 26.78 -5.39 -24.27
CA ALA A 336 27.61 -5.03 -23.13
C ALA A 336 27.91 -6.31 -22.32
N LYS A 337 29.14 -6.80 -22.43
CA LYS A 337 29.59 -8.03 -21.76
C LYS A 337 30.53 -7.67 -20.62
N GLY A 338 30.13 -7.98 -19.39
CA GLY A 338 30.85 -7.50 -18.22
C GLY A 338 30.46 -8.19 -16.93
N THR A 339 30.57 -7.45 -15.83
CA THR A 339 30.32 -7.94 -14.48
C THR A 339 29.33 -7.01 -13.78
N LEU A 340 28.27 -7.61 -13.24
CA LEU A 340 27.34 -6.95 -12.32
C LEU A 340 27.74 -7.31 -10.89
N THR A 341 27.93 -6.29 -10.07
CA THR A 341 28.22 -6.40 -8.65
C THR A 341 27.03 -5.88 -7.84
N ILE A 342 26.45 -6.76 -7.02
CA ILE A 342 25.39 -6.45 -6.06
C ILE A 342 25.82 -7.04 -4.72
N LYS A 343 25.80 -6.23 -3.67
CA LYS A 343 26.41 -6.58 -2.37
C LYS A 343 27.88 -6.99 -2.56
N ASP A 344 28.28 -8.11 -1.98
CA ASP A 344 29.62 -8.68 -2.12
C ASP A 344 29.73 -9.71 -3.27
N HIS A 345 28.70 -9.82 -4.12
CA HIS A 345 28.64 -10.79 -5.21
C HIS A 345 28.90 -10.11 -6.55
N SER A 346 29.87 -10.61 -7.29
CA SER A 346 30.23 -10.13 -8.63
C SER A 346 30.11 -11.26 -9.65
N LEU A 347 29.19 -11.13 -10.60
CA LEU A 347 28.87 -12.19 -11.55
C LEU A 347 28.91 -11.68 -13.00
N PRO A 348 29.32 -12.53 -13.96
CA PRO A 348 29.24 -12.18 -15.37
C PRO A 348 27.80 -11.88 -15.81
N LEU A 349 27.61 -10.79 -16.53
CA LEU A 349 26.32 -10.43 -17.13
C LEU A 349 26.54 -10.02 -18.59
N THR A 350 25.66 -10.51 -19.46
CA THR A 350 25.66 -10.18 -20.89
C THR A 350 24.36 -9.45 -21.19
N LEU A 351 24.48 -8.20 -21.63
CA LEU A 351 23.35 -7.30 -21.87
C LEU A 351 23.30 -6.94 -23.37
N PRO A 352 22.48 -7.64 -24.18
CA PRO A 352 22.24 -7.25 -25.55
C PRO A 352 21.44 -5.95 -25.61
N PHE A 353 21.76 -5.08 -26.57
CA PHE A 353 21.05 -3.84 -26.78
C PHE A 353 21.06 -3.39 -28.24
N THR A 354 20.04 -2.62 -28.59
CA THR A 354 19.95 -1.88 -29.85
C THR A 354 20.44 -0.46 -29.66
N LEU A 355 21.05 0.12 -30.70
CA LEU A 355 21.57 1.48 -30.68
C LEU A 355 21.10 2.19 -31.95
N VAL A 356 20.45 3.34 -31.77
CA VAL A 356 20.09 4.25 -32.86
C VAL A 356 20.85 5.55 -32.65
N GLN A 357 21.70 5.91 -33.61
CA GLN A 357 22.49 7.13 -33.56
C GLN A 357 22.03 8.12 -34.64
N ASP A 358 21.82 9.37 -34.22
CA ASP A 358 21.53 10.51 -35.09
C ASP A 358 22.49 11.66 -34.74
N GLY A 359 23.53 11.82 -35.58
CA GLY A 359 24.60 12.78 -35.36
C GLY A 359 25.33 12.56 -34.02
N GLN A 360 25.21 13.53 -33.12
CA GLN A 360 25.79 13.49 -31.77
C GLN A 360 24.85 12.93 -30.70
N THR A 361 23.65 12.48 -31.07
CA THR A 361 22.69 11.87 -30.15
C THR A 361 22.61 10.38 -30.40
N ALA A 362 22.59 9.57 -29.35
CA ALA A 362 22.40 8.13 -29.44
C ALA A 362 21.33 7.68 -28.44
N THR A 363 20.44 6.79 -28.89
CA THR A 363 19.46 6.12 -28.03
C THR A 363 19.76 4.63 -28.00
N ALA A 364 19.91 4.08 -26.79
CA ALA A 364 20.17 2.67 -26.54
C ALA A 364 19.04 2.05 -25.72
N GLU A 365 18.63 0.84 -26.09
CA GLU A 365 17.61 0.07 -25.37
C GLU A 365 17.99 -1.41 -25.33
N GLY A 366 17.94 -2.01 -24.15
CA GLY A 366 18.32 -3.40 -23.96
C GLY A 366 17.71 -4.02 -22.71
N GLN A 367 17.75 -5.35 -22.69
CA GLN A 367 17.24 -6.15 -21.57
C GLN A 367 18.06 -7.42 -21.41
N THR A 368 18.14 -7.90 -20.18
CA THR A 368 18.72 -9.20 -19.84
C THR A 368 18.04 -9.77 -18.60
N GLN A 369 18.44 -10.97 -18.19
CA GLN A 369 17.91 -11.66 -17.03
C GLN A 369 19.04 -12.13 -16.12
N THR A 370 18.76 -12.16 -14.83
CA THR A 370 19.65 -12.77 -13.84
C THR A 370 18.84 -13.45 -12.74
N ASP A 371 19.44 -14.41 -12.02
CA ASP A 371 18.80 -15.04 -10.87
C ASP A 371 19.18 -14.28 -9.60
N ARG A 372 18.20 -13.75 -8.87
CA ARG A 372 18.44 -12.97 -7.64
C ARG A 372 19.21 -13.78 -6.58
N ARG A 373 19.09 -15.10 -6.60
CA ARG A 373 19.71 -15.99 -5.61
C ARG A 373 21.21 -16.11 -5.83
N ASP A 374 21.71 -15.90 -7.03
CA ASP A 374 23.15 -15.93 -7.30
C ASP A 374 23.88 -14.77 -6.58
N TYR A 375 23.15 -13.69 -6.28
CA TYR A 375 23.62 -12.54 -5.47
C TYR A 375 23.24 -12.64 -3.99
N GLY A 376 22.79 -13.81 -3.51
CA GLY A 376 22.39 -13.99 -2.12
C GLY A 376 21.06 -13.33 -1.74
N MET A 377 20.24 -12.89 -2.69
CA MET A 377 19.00 -12.16 -2.39
C MET A 377 17.78 -13.08 -2.27
N GLY A 378 17.07 -12.98 -1.13
CA GLY A 378 15.82 -13.67 -0.82
C GLY A 378 15.96 -15.19 -0.71
N GLN A 379 17.08 -15.67 -0.14
CA GLN A 379 17.39 -17.11 0.00
C GLN A 379 16.35 -17.89 0.83
N SER A 380 15.61 -17.18 1.69
CA SER A 380 14.52 -17.73 2.50
C SER A 380 13.30 -18.15 1.68
N VAL A 381 13.12 -17.60 0.48
CA VAL A 381 11.98 -17.91 -0.40
C VAL A 381 12.34 -19.03 -1.37
N THR A 382 11.81 -20.23 -1.11
CA THR A 382 12.15 -21.43 -1.91
C THR A 382 11.09 -21.80 -2.95
N ALA A 383 9.89 -21.22 -2.85
CA ALA A 383 8.83 -21.39 -3.82
C ALA A 383 8.81 -20.26 -4.87
N GLU A 384 9.13 -20.58 -6.12
CA GLU A 384 9.15 -19.63 -7.25
C GLU A 384 7.78 -18.97 -7.49
N GLY A 385 6.69 -19.69 -7.20
CA GLY A 385 5.33 -19.15 -7.30
C GLY A 385 5.03 -18.02 -6.31
N THR A 386 5.77 -17.92 -5.21
CA THR A 386 5.65 -16.81 -4.24
C THR A 386 6.41 -15.59 -4.73
N LEU A 387 7.69 -15.77 -5.05
CA LEU A 387 8.58 -14.75 -5.60
C LEU A 387 9.52 -15.40 -6.60
N GLY A 388 9.44 -14.96 -7.85
CA GLY A 388 10.25 -15.45 -8.96
C GLY A 388 11.74 -15.38 -8.65
N PHE A 389 12.50 -16.32 -9.20
CA PHE A 389 13.95 -16.33 -9.06
C PHE A 389 14.61 -15.40 -10.08
N THR A 390 14.09 -15.42 -11.31
CA THR A 390 14.53 -14.56 -12.40
C THR A 390 14.07 -13.12 -12.19
N VAL A 391 15.01 -12.19 -12.33
CA VAL A 391 14.81 -10.75 -12.39
C VAL A 391 15.20 -10.29 -13.78
N ASP A 392 14.30 -9.57 -14.44
CA ASP A 392 14.62 -8.87 -15.67
C ASP A 392 15.32 -7.56 -15.32
N ILE A 393 16.38 -7.25 -16.06
CA ILE A 393 17.10 -5.97 -16.00
C ILE A 393 16.83 -5.28 -17.33
N LEU A 394 16.30 -4.06 -17.28
CA LEU A 394 15.88 -3.30 -18.45
C LEU A 394 16.53 -1.92 -18.42
N PHE A 395 16.95 -1.43 -19.57
CA PHE A 395 17.36 -0.03 -19.68
C PHE A 395 16.93 0.58 -21.00
N LYS A 396 16.70 1.88 -20.96
CA LYS A 396 16.54 2.73 -22.13
C LYS A 396 17.16 4.07 -21.81
N LEU A 397 18.08 4.56 -22.64
CA LEU A 397 18.72 5.85 -22.40
C LEU A 397 18.99 6.60 -23.69
N THR A 398 19.06 7.91 -23.57
CA THR A 398 19.49 8.83 -24.62
C THR A 398 20.69 9.62 -24.10
N ALA A 399 21.77 9.58 -24.88
CA ALA A 399 23.02 10.25 -24.55
C ALA A 399 23.49 11.14 -25.72
N THR A 400 24.25 12.19 -25.38
CA THR A 400 24.95 13.01 -26.37
C THR A 400 26.45 12.99 -26.15
N ARG A 401 27.20 13.13 -27.24
CA ARG A 401 28.65 13.21 -27.22
C ARG A 401 29.18 14.58 -26.76
#